data_AF-A0A6V7VXG8-F1
#
_entry.id   AF-A0A6V7VXG8-F1
#
_cell.length_a   1.000
_cell.length_b   1.000
_cell.length_c   1.000
_cell.angle_alpha   90.00
_cell.angle_beta   90.00
_cell.angle_gamma   90.00
#
_symmetry.space_group_name_H-M   'P 1'
#
loop_
_entity.id
_entity.type
_entity.pdbx_description
1 polymer ?
#
loop_
_entity_poly.entity_id
_entity_poly.type
_entity_poly.pdbx_seq_one_letter_code
_entity_poly.pdbx_strand_id
1 'polypeptide(L)'
;MLEEVKNKFCYAAIGFSRGGTPLMFMSNCPITFTGLYQTTSWKDGDVFGCGVVLPPKKELETLPYVFFTKNGRMTGNKFSLKEDSDNLRPYFKLLLCSIEINFGNDLDKKPFRYNILKHNI
;
A
#
# COMPACT_ATOMS: atom_id res chain seq x y z
N MET A 1 -4.61 -34.55 -9.38
CA MET A 1 -4.42 -33.23 -10.03
C MET A 1 -3.73 -32.34 -9.02
N LEU A 2 -2.48 -31.96 -9.26
CA LEU A 2 -1.87 -30.85 -8.55
C LEU A 2 -2.45 -29.58 -9.17
N GLU A 3 -3.27 -28.83 -8.42
CA GLU A 3 -3.57 -27.45 -8.81
C GLU A 3 -2.24 -26.70 -8.85
N GLU A 4 -1.87 -26.18 -10.02
CA GLU A 4 -0.85 -25.13 -10.08
C GLU A 4 -1.37 -23.96 -9.24
N VAL A 5 -0.86 -23.84 -8.02
CA VAL A 5 -0.97 -22.60 -7.24
C VAL A 5 -0.19 -21.55 -8.02
N LYS A 6 -0.86 -20.89 -8.97
CA LYS A 6 -0.36 -19.65 -9.56
C LYS A 6 -0.21 -18.68 -8.40
N ASN A 7 1.01 -18.54 -7.90
CA ASN A 7 1.38 -17.58 -6.88
C ASN A 7 1.02 -16.18 -7.37
N LYS A 8 -0.20 -15.77 -7.05
CA LYS A 8 -0.75 -14.47 -7.42
C LYS A 8 -0.30 -13.51 -6.33
N PHE A 9 0.83 -12.87 -6.58
CA PHE A 9 1.34 -11.88 -5.65
C PHE A 9 0.53 -10.59 -5.76
N CYS A 10 0.03 -10.11 -4.62
CA CYS A 10 -0.58 -8.80 -4.48
C CYS A 10 0.45 -7.87 -3.84
N TYR A 11 0.67 -6.70 -4.42
CA TYR A 11 1.61 -5.72 -3.86
C TYR A 11 0.94 -4.36 -3.68
N ALA A 12 1.14 -3.78 -2.51
CA ALA A 12 0.93 -2.35 -2.29
C ALA A 12 2.30 -1.67 -2.48
N ALA A 13 2.38 -0.76 -3.45
CA ALA A 13 3.63 -0.22 -3.94
C ALA A 13 3.73 1.29 -3.82
N ILE A 14 4.90 1.77 -3.40
CA ILE A 14 5.31 3.18 -3.49
C ILE A 14 6.56 3.23 -4.37
N GLY A 15 6.55 4.06 -5.42
CA GLY A 15 7.66 4.10 -6.37
C GLY A 15 7.52 5.17 -7.46
N PHE A 16 7.94 4.85 -8.68
CA PHE A 16 8.02 5.80 -9.81
C PHE A 16 7.45 5.21 -11.12
N SER A 17 6.86 6.04 -11.99
CA SER A 17 6.46 5.67 -13.36
C SER A 17 7.67 5.43 -14.26
N ARG A 18 7.41 4.85 -15.43
CA ARG A 18 8.35 4.82 -16.57
C ARG A 18 8.81 6.21 -17.06
N GLY A 19 8.28 7.32 -16.54
CA GLY A 19 8.73 8.69 -16.85
C GLY A 19 9.47 9.38 -15.71
N GLY A 20 9.83 8.67 -14.63
CA GLY A 20 10.50 9.26 -13.46
C GLY A 20 9.57 10.06 -12.54
N THR A 21 8.25 10.06 -12.80
CA THR A 21 7.27 10.72 -11.93
C THR A 21 7.00 9.84 -10.70
N PRO A 22 7.08 10.40 -9.47
CA PRO A 22 6.63 9.76 -8.24
C PRO A 22 5.20 9.22 -8.34
N LEU A 23 4.97 8.01 -7.83
CA LEU A 23 3.70 7.28 -7.93
C LEU A 23 3.45 6.37 -6.72
N MET A 24 2.21 6.37 -6.23
CA MET A 24 1.71 5.36 -5.32
C MET A 24 0.73 4.47 -6.06
N PHE A 25 0.96 3.17 -6.10
CA PHE A 25 0.10 2.29 -6.86
C PHE A 25 -0.18 0.98 -6.18
N MET A 26 -1.38 0.48 -6.41
CA MET A 26 -1.77 -0.87 -6.06
C MET A 26 -1.66 -1.72 -7.32
N SER A 27 -0.77 -2.71 -7.30
CA SER A 27 -0.68 -3.68 -8.38
C SER A 27 -1.25 -5.00 -7.90
N ASN A 28 -2.40 -5.38 -8.46
CA ASN A 28 -3.05 -6.66 -8.23
C ASN A 28 -3.14 -7.43 -9.55
N CYS A 29 -2.00 -7.87 -10.09
CA CYS A 29 -1.87 -9.03 -10.99
C CYS A 29 -0.46 -9.17 -11.58
N PRO A 30 -0.10 -10.35 -12.10
CA PRO A 30 1.19 -10.58 -12.73
C PRO A 30 1.24 -9.81 -14.05
N ILE A 31 2.18 -8.86 -14.13
CA ILE A 31 2.85 -8.45 -15.38
C ILE A 31 2.05 -7.52 -16.33
N THR A 32 0.75 -7.29 -16.17
CA THR A 32 0.04 -6.24 -16.94
C THR A 32 -0.14 -4.94 -16.13
N PHE A 33 0.53 -3.87 -16.56
CA PHE A 33 0.57 -2.52 -15.97
C PHE A 33 -0.78 -1.75 -16.04
N THR A 34 -1.92 -2.44 -16.12
CA THR A 34 -3.28 -1.83 -16.10
C THR A 34 -3.85 -1.75 -14.69
N GLY A 35 -2.99 -1.67 -13.65
CA GLY A 35 -3.39 -1.67 -12.25
C GLY A 35 -4.08 -0.38 -11.79
N LEU A 36 -4.82 -0.45 -10.69
CA LEU A 36 -5.37 0.74 -10.02
C LEU A 36 -4.20 1.53 -9.38
N TYR A 37 -3.84 2.67 -9.95
CA TYR A 37 -2.75 3.51 -9.44
C TYR A 37 -3.21 4.94 -9.18
N GLN A 38 -2.46 5.65 -8.33
CA GLN A 38 -2.72 7.04 -8.01
C GLN A 38 -1.42 7.84 -8.01
N THR A 39 -1.39 8.95 -8.75
CA THR A 39 -0.24 9.84 -8.75
C THR A 39 -0.31 10.80 -7.57
N THR A 40 0.85 11.16 -7.03
CA THR A 40 0.97 12.29 -6.12
C THR A 40 2.33 12.96 -6.32
N SER A 41 2.41 14.25 -6.01
CA SER A 41 3.70 14.94 -5.99
C SER A 41 4.59 14.42 -4.86
N TRP A 42 5.90 14.55 -4.99
CA TRP A 42 6.87 14.21 -3.97
C TRP A 42 7.89 15.35 -3.85
N LYS A 43 8.23 15.72 -2.61
CA LYS A 43 9.40 16.52 -2.23
C LYS A 43 10.22 15.85 -1.13
N ASP A 44 11.47 16.25 -1.00
CA ASP A 44 12.35 15.77 0.06
C ASP A 44 11.72 15.98 1.45
N GLY A 45 11.83 14.95 2.31
CA GLY A 45 11.21 14.91 3.64
C GLY A 45 9.72 14.54 3.68
N ASP A 46 9.04 14.33 2.54
CA ASP A 46 7.69 13.77 2.55
C ASP A 46 7.70 12.35 3.17
N VAL A 47 6.73 12.09 4.05
CA VAL A 47 6.52 10.78 4.67
C VAL A 47 5.32 10.12 4.05
N PHE A 48 5.54 8.98 3.41
CA PHE A 48 4.48 8.15 2.85
C PHE A 48 4.17 6.98 3.76
N GLY A 49 2.89 6.60 3.84
CA GLY A 49 2.45 5.43 4.57
C GLY A 49 1.51 4.59 3.72
N CYS A 50 1.51 3.29 3.99
CA CYS A 50 0.61 2.31 3.39
C CYS A 50 -0.04 1.54 4.53
N GLY A 51 -1.36 1.41 4.50
CA GLY A 51 -2.13 0.69 5.51
C GLY A 51 -3.05 -0.33 4.88
N VAL A 52 -3.24 -1.45 5.57
CA VAL A 52 -4.27 -2.44 5.26
C VAL A 52 -5.33 -2.38 6.35
N VAL A 53 -6.60 -2.46 5.94
CA VAL A 53 -7.73 -2.69 6.84
C VAL A 53 -8.29 -4.06 6.55
N LEU A 54 -8.29 -4.90 7.57
CA LEU A 54 -8.93 -6.20 7.58
C LEU A 54 -10.20 -6.08 8.44
N PRO A 55 -11.40 -6.03 7.84
CA PRO A 55 -12.64 -5.92 8.59
C PRO A 55 -12.88 -7.16 9.46
N PRO A 56 -13.66 -7.04 10.55
CA PRO A 56 -14.02 -8.18 11.37
C PRO A 56 -14.73 -9.25 10.54
N LYS A 57 -14.46 -10.54 10.81
CA LYS A 57 -15.08 -11.67 10.08
C LYS A 57 -16.62 -11.68 10.06
N LYS A 58 -17.26 -10.95 10.97
CA LYS A 58 -18.72 -10.85 11.07
C LYS A 58 -19.32 -9.84 10.08
N GLU A 59 -18.52 -8.94 9.53
CA GLU A 59 -18.93 -7.95 8.53
C GLU A 59 -18.69 -8.51 7.14
N LEU A 60 -19.55 -9.43 6.71
CA LEU A 60 -19.41 -10.15 5.43
C LEU A 60 -19.51 -9.25 4.19
N GLU A 61 -20.09 -8.06 4.32
CA GLU A 61 -20.24 -7.10 3.21
C GLU A 61 -19.03 -6.16 3.04
N THR A 62 -18.21 -6.03 4.09
CA THR A 62 -17.04 -5.14 4.06
C THR A 62 -15.83 -5.92 3.53
N LEU A 63 -15.33 -5.52 2.36
CA LEU A 63 -14.10 -6.10 1.82
C LEU A 63 -12.87 -5.51 2.50
N PRO A 64 -11.79 -6.30 2.74
CA PRO A 64 -10.50 -5.74 3.11
C PRO A 64 -10.03 -4.71 2.08
N TYR A 65 -9.25 -3.73 2.50
CA TYR A 65 -8.75 -2.71 1.58
C TYR A 65 -7.39 -2.16 1.98
N VAL A 66 -6.71 -1.59 1.00
CA VAL A 66 -5.48 -0.82 1.19
C VAL A 66 -5.78 0.66 1.04
N PHE A 67 -5.11 1.47 1.84
CA PHE A 67 -5.11 2.93 1.69
C PHE A 67 -3.68 3.47 1.82
N PHE A 68 -3.45 4.64 1.24
CA PHE A 68 -2.17 5.33 1.32
C PHE A 68 -2.31 6.63 2.10
N THR A 69 -1.18 7.09 2.63
CA THR A 69 -1.10 8.36 3.34
C THR A 69 0.11 9.15 2.87
N LYS A 70 -0.04 10.47 2.87
CA LYS A 70 1.04 11.43 2.67
C LYS A 70 1.07 12.39 3.85
N ASN A 71 2.21 12.50 4.51
CA ASN A 71 2.43 13.38 5.67
C ASN A 71 1.37 13.21 6.77
N GLY A 72 0.93 11.97 7.01
CA GLY A 72 -0.04 11.62 8.05
C GLY A 72 -1.50 11.84 7.68
N ARG A 73 -1.81 12.17 6.42
CA ARG A 73 -3.19 12.28 5.92
C ARG A 73 -3.45 11.22 4.86
N MET A 74 -4.62 10.60 4.89
CA MET A 74 -5.04 9.67 3.84
C MET A 74 -5.08 10.41 2.50
N THR A 75 -4.57 9.78 1.46
CA THR A 75 -4.53 10.36 0.12
C THR A 75 -5.13 9.38 -0.87
N GLY A 76 -5.98 9.90 -1.75
CA GLY A 76 -6.55 9.09 -2.80
C GLY A 76 -7.67 8.14 -2.37
N ASN A 77 -8.02 7.24 -3.30
CA ASN A 77 -9.02 6.20 -3.10
C ASN A 77 -8.51 5.04 -2.23
N LYS A 78 -9.44 4.42 -1.49
CA LYS A 78 -9.27 3.09 -0.90
C LYS A 78 -9.30 2.05 -2.03
N PHE A 79 -8.50 1.00 -1.91
CA PHE A 79 -8.43 -0.05 -2.90
C PHE A 79 -8.88 -1.37 -2.28
N SER A 80 -10.08 -1.83 -2.64
CA SER A 80 -10.62 -3.09 -2.16
C SER A 80 -9.75 -4.27 -2.61
N LEU A 81 -9.47 -5.16 -1.67
CA LEU A 81 -8.84 -6.45 -1.89
C LEU A 81 -9.93 -7.48 -2.16
N LYS A 82 -9.66 -8.41 -3.08
CA LYS A 82 -10.53 -9.57 -3.33
C LYS A 82 -10.22 -10.65 -2.29
N GLU A 83 -11.11 -11.64 -2.15
CA GLU A 83 -11.11 -12.69 -1.12
C GLU A 83 -9.78 -13.50 -1.02
N ASP A 84 -8.93 -13.48 -2.04
CA ASP A 84 -7.64 -14.21 -2.07
C ASP A 84 -6.40 -13.33 -1.78
N SER A 85 -6.47 -12.39 -0.83
CA SER A 85 -5.39 -11.43 -0.56
C SER A 85 -4.34 -11.87 0.46
N ASP A 86 -4.26 -13.18 0.73
CA ASP A 86 -3.38 -13.82 1.73
C ASP A 86 -1.87 -13.59 1.52
N ASN A 87 -1.49 -13.05 0.36
CA ASN A 87 -0.11 -12.80 -0.04
C ASN A 87 0.22 -11.32 -0.30
N LEU A 88 -0.43 -10.39 0.41
CA LEU A 88 -0.08 -8.98 0.30
C LEU A 88 1.30 -8.71 0.91
N ARG A 89 2.23 -8.20 0.09
CA ARG A 89 3.57 -7.82 0.54
C ARG A 89 3.81 -6.33 0.31
N PRO A 90 4.50 -5.64 1.24
CA PRO A 90 4.96 -4.28 0.97
C PRO A 90 6.00 -4.33 -0.15
N TYR A 91 5.89 -3.41 -1.11
CA TYR A 91 6.83 -3.28 -2.21
C TYR A 91 7.24 -1.81 -2.38
N PHE A 92 8.51 -1.57 -2.64
CA PHE A 92 9.03 -0.22 -2.89
C PHE A 92 10.02 -0.28 -4.04
N LYS A 93 9.92 0.71 -4.93
CA LYS A 93 10.82 0.87 -6.08
C LYS A 93 11.52 2.21 -5.98
N LEU A 94 12.83 2.17 -5.85
CA LEU A 94 13.69 3.36 -5.81
C LEU A 94 14.30 3.61 -7.19
N LEU A 95 14.55 4.89 -7.49
CA LEU A 95 15.37 5.30 -8.63
C LEU A 95 16.65 5.94 -8.10
N LEU A 96 16.69 7.27 -8.02
CA LEU A 96 17.87 8.07 -7.62
C LEU A 96 17.65 8.75 -6.27
N CYS A 97 17.22 7.98 -5.27
CA CYS A 97 16.86 8.48 -3.95
C CYS A 97 17.17 7.46 -2.87
N SER A 98 17.42 7.94 -1.65
CA SER A 98 17.48 7.11 -0.45
C SER A 98 16.19 7.25 0.33
N ILE A 99 15.74 6.17 0.96
CA ILE A 99 14.60 6.19 1.87
C ILE A 99 14.96 5.54 3.19
N GLU A 100 14.29 5.98 4.24
CA GLU A 100 14.25 5.28 5.52
C GLU A 100 12.89 4.61 5.66
N ILE A 101 12.88 3.33 6.00
CA ILE A 101 11.63 2.57 6.18
C ILE A 101 11.34 2.45 7.68
N ASN A 102 10.08 2.62 8.05
CA ASN A 102 9.60 2.37 9.40
C ASN A 102 8.53 1.27 9.38
N PHE A 103 8.87 0.08 9.87
CA PHE A 103 7.93 -1.03 10.06
C PHE A 103 7.25 -1.03 11.45
N GLY A 104 7.52 -0.03 12.29
CA GLY A 104 6.93 0.08 13.62
C GLY A 104 7.67 -0.68 14.71
N ASN A 105 8.97 -0.94 14.55
CA ASN A 105 9.77 -1.66 15.55
C ASN A 105 9.96 -0.87 16.86
N ASP A 106 9.86 0.47 16.82
CA ASP A 106 9.94 1.38 17.97
C ASP A 106 8.96 2.53 17.75
N LEU A 107 7.72 2.36 18.22
CA LEU A 107 6.66 3.35 18.05
C LEU A 107 6.78 4.53 19.01
N ASP A 108 7.52 4.38 20.11
CA ASP A 108 7.72 5.44 21.08
C ASP A 108 8.71 6.49 20.54
N LYS A 109 9.84 6.04 19.96
CA LYS A 109 10.83 6.95 19.37
C LYS A 109 10.52 7.29 17.93
N LYS A 110 9.88 6.39 17.19
CA LYS A 110 9.59 6.55 15.77
C LYS A 110 8.13 6.18 15.45
N PRO A 111 7.16 6.99 15.91
CA PRO A 111 5.76 6.73 15.65
C PRO A 111 5.43 6.81 14.16
N PHE A 112 4.38 6.11 13.74
CA PHE A 112 3.80 6.33 12.41
C PHE A 112 3.30 7.78 12.29
N ARG A 113 3.51 8.40 11.12
CA ARG A 113 3.01 9.76 10.86
C ARG A 113 1.48 9.80 10.79
N TYR A 114 0.85 8.72 10.33
CA TYR A 114 -0.59 8.56 10.31
C TYR A 114 -1.10 8.07 11.67
N ASN A 115 -2.12 8.72 12.22
CA ASN A 115 -2.74 8.29 13.47
C ASN A 115 -3.74 7.17 13.20
N ILE A 116 -3.29 5.92 13.39
CA ILE A 116 -4.10 4.71 13.19
C ILE A 116 -5.34 4.65 14.09
N LEU A 117 -5.32 5.29 15.27
CA LEU A 117 -6.45 5.30 16.20
C LEU A 117 -7.59 6.22 15.73
N LYS A 118 -7.30 7.13 14.80
CA LYS A 118 -8.29 8.02 14.17
C LYS A 118 -8.76 7.50 12.81
N HIS A 119 -8.48 6.25 12.48
CA HIS A 119 -8.98 5.65 11.25
C HIS A 119 -10.47 5.37 11.41
N ASN A 120 -11.29 6.14 10.70
CA ASN A 120 -12.73 5.87 10.62
C ASN A 120 -12.93 4.72 9.63
N ILE A 121 -13.35 3.57 10.16
CA ILE A 121 -13.73 2.39 9.40
C ILE A 121 -15.07 2.66 8.72
#